data_AF-L7J5D3-F1
#
_entry.id   AF-L7J5D3-F1
#
_cell.length_a   1.000
_cell.length_b   1.000
_cell.length_c   1.000
_cell.angle_alpha   90.00
_cell.angle_beta   90.00
_cell.angle_gamma   90.00
#
_symmetry.space_group_name_H-M   'P 1'
#
loop_
_entity.id
_entity.type
_entity.pdbx_description
1 polymer ?
#
loop_
_entity_poly.entity_id
_entity_poly.type
_entity_poly.pdbx_seq_one_letter_code
_entity_poly.pdbx_strand_id
1 'polypeptide(L)'
;MASSHLHLKYSIMAVSARQMERQRGPQGPAIPSSLALYQQAIHHLLPQLATRSTAVIASCVLLCVLEMLSSSPKAWQRHLDGCATLLQAVPIHGFSGGVDQALFWCFARMDLAGGLISSTKTLIPPRVWTSEPSLSSALSLFQSHKSCDVYANQIVFLTAHVVELLHGSVSPAETIGPHGRSGTGGPLPVDSGSPNLAGRWEELAGAVETWYERRPQEMEPVFTVGTGDTTFPTLLFSNPAAISGNQVYHTAALLLLQYRPPRARLPPKSRSLLWHARRIIGISLSNTHHGCWTNSLQPIWIAGRCLSSPEEHRVILDLLARIETESGWATKWRADDLREWWGVPE
;
A
#
# COMPACT_ATOMS: atom_id res chain seq x y z
N MET A 1 -10.38 25.25 -2.48
CA MET A 1 -10.53 24.43 -3.70
C MET A 1 -11.93 23.83 -3.84
N ALA A 2 -12.45 23.05 -2.87
CA ALA A 2 -13.73 22.36 -3.00
C ALA A 2 -14.97 23.27 -3.14
N SER A 3 -14.99 24.45 -2.50
CA SER A 3 -16.10 25.41 -2.61
C SER A 3 -16.34 25.90 -4.04
N SER A 4 -15.30 25.89 -4.88
CA SER A 4 -15.34 26.40 -6.26
C SER A 4 -15.52 25.32 -7.31
N HIS A 5 -15.51 24.03 -6.92
CA HIS A 5 -15.52 22.90 -7.85
C HIS A 5 -16.53 21.84 -7.37
N LEU A 6 -17.70 21.78 -8.02
CA LEU A 6 -18.79 20.89 -7.60
C LEU A 6 -18.39 19.41 -7.65
N HIS A 7 -17.68 18.97 -8.68
CA HIS A 7 -17.19 17.60 -8.79
C HIS A 7 -16.35 17.21 -7.56
N LEU A 8 -15.41 18.07 -7.14
CA LEU A 8 -14.57 17.81 -5.97
C LEU A 8 -15.36 17.83 -4.67
N LYS A 9 -16.29 18.78 -4.51
CA LYS A 9 -17.18 18.84 -3.35
C LYS A 9 -17.97 17.54 -3.21
N TYR A 10 -18.58 17.08 -4.29
CA TYR A 10 -19.36 15.83 -4.28
C TYR A 10 -18.47 14.60 -4.10
N SER A 11 -17.26 14.55 -4.65
CA SER A 11 -16.31 13.46 -4.38
C SER A 11 -15.96 13.36 -2.90
N ILE A 12 -15.67 14.49 -2.23
CA ILE A 12 -15.40 14.54 -0.79
C ILE A 12 -16.63 14.04 -0.01
N MET A 13 -17.81 14.57 -0.32
CA MET A 13 -19.05 14.17 0.35
C MET A 13 -19.37 12.69 0.14
N ALA A 14 -19.14 12.15 -1.05
CA ALA A 14 -19.40 10.75 -1.39
C ALA A 14 -18.50 9.82 -0.57
N VAL A 15 -17.19 10.11 -0.46
CA VAL A 15 -16.25 9.31 0.35
C VAL A 15 -16.65 9.36 1.82
N SER A 16 -16.94 10.55 2.36
CA SER A 16 -17.37 10.70 3.75
C SER A 16 -18.68 9.99 4.04
N ALA A 17 -19.69 10.13 3.16
CA ALA A 17 -20.97 9.45 3.28
C ALA A 17 -20.77 7.93 3.29
N ARG A 18 -19.94 7.42 2.37
CA ARG A 18 -19.64 6.00 2.27
C ARG A 18 -18.96 5.46 3.53
N GLN A 19 -17.99 6.18 4.08
CA GLN A 19 -17.34 5.77 5.32
C GLN A 19 -18.34 5.70 6.48
N MET A 20 -19.20 6.72 6.62
CA MET A 20 -20.22 6.74 7.66
C MET A 20 -21.25 5.61 7.50
N GLU A 21 -21.67 5.29 6.26
CA GLU A 21 -22.55 4.14 5.96
C GLU A 21 -21.92 2.80 6.33
N ARG A 22 -20.60 2.68 6.22
CA ARG A 22 -19.87 1.44 6.54
C ARG A 22 -19.61 1.29 8.05
N GLN A 23 -19.34 2.39 8.73
CA GLN A 23 -19.15 2.42 10.19
C GLN A 23 -20.46 2.31 10.96
N ARG A 24 -21.54 2.91 10.45
CA ARG A 24 -22.84 2.93 11.11
C ARG A 24 -23.69 1.81 10.51
N GLY A 25 -24.12 0.87 11.34
CA GLY A 25 -25.14 -0.10 10.95
C GLY A 25 -26.45 0.58 10.50
N PRO A 26 -27.44 -0.18 10.02
CA PRO A 26 -28.67 0.33 9.39
C PRO A 26 -29.56 1.24 10.28
N GLN A 27 -29.19 1.51 11.54
CA GLN A 27 -29.93 2.33 12.49
C GLN A 27 -29.39 3.76 12.68
N GLY A 28 -28.41 4.20 11.88
CA GLY A 28 -27.92 5.58 11.91
C GLY A 28 -28.93 6.62 11.37
N PRO A 29 -28.78 7.92 11.69
CA PRO A 29 -29.59 8.98 11.07
C PRO A 29 -29.42 8.98 9.55
N ALA A 30 -30.46 9.40 8.81
CA ALA A 30 -30.44 9.42 7.36
C ALA A 30 -29.29 10.29 6.83
N ILE A 31 -28.31 9.66 6.18
CA ILE A 31 -27.20 10.33 5.48
C ILE A 31 -27.58 10.37 3.99
N PRO A 32 -27.21 11.43 3.24
CA PRO A 32 -27.36 11.42 1.79
C PRO A 32 -26.67 10.19 1.20
N SER A 33 -27.38 9.44 0.35
CA SER A 33 -26.86 8.20 -0.25
C SER A 33 -25.49 8.43 -0.88
N SER A 34 -24.48 7.67 -0.46
CA SER A 34 -23.13 7.76 -1.03
C SER A 34 -23.16 7.56 -2.54
N LEU A 35 -24.06 6.71 -3.04
CA LEU A 35 -24.27 6.46 -4.47
C LEU A 35 -24.81 7.70 -5.18
N ALA A 36 -25.79 8.39 -4.60
CA ALA A 36 -26.32 9.62 -5.18
C ALA A 36 -25.23 10.71 -5.26
N LEU A 37 -24.43 10.87 -4.20
CA LEU A 37 -23.31 11.81 -4.18
C LEU A 37 -22.23 11.43 -5.20
N TYR A 38 -21.91 10.13 -5.32
CA TYR A 38 -20.99 9.62 -6.34
C TYR A 38 -21.48 9.96 -7.75
N GLN A 39 -22.76 9.74 -8.05
CA GLN A 39 -23.36 10.08 -9.34
C GLN A 39 -23.29 11.58 -9.64
N GLN A 40 -23.53 12.44 -8.64
CA GLN A 40 -23.37 13.89 -8.78
C GLN A 40 -21.90 14.27 -9.04
N ALA A 41 -20.95 13.64 -8.35
CA ALA A 41 -19.52 13.86 -8.58
C ALA A 41 -19.15 13.54 -10.03
N ILE A 42 -19.54 12.36 -10.53
CA ILE A 42 -19.29 11.93 -11.91
C ILE A 42 -19.96 12.86 -12.92
N HIS A 43 -21.22 13.24 -12.71
CA HIS A 43 -21.95 14.15 -13.60
C HIS A 43 -21.22 15.47 -13.82
N HIS A 44 -20.68 16.07 -12.74
CA HIS A 44 -19.92 17.31 -12.83
C HIS A 44 -18.46 17.11 -13.28
N LEU A 45 -17.88 15.92 -13.06
CA LEU A 45 -16.49 15.62 -13.38
C LEU A 45 -16.27 15.33 -14.87
N LEU A 46 -17.16 14.54 -15.48
CA LEU A 46 -17.01 14.06 -16.86
C LEU A 46 -16.74 15.20 -17.87
N PRO A 47 -17.48 16.34 -17.85
CA PRO A 47 -17.23 17.45 -18.76
C PRO A 47 -15.87 18.15 -18.55
N GLN A 48 -15.28 18.02 -17.35
CA GLN A 48 -14.05 18.71 -16.97
C GLN A 48 -12.80 17.83 -17.08
N LEU A 49 -12.93 16.52 -17.38
CA LEU A 49 -11.81 15.58 -17.41
C LEU A 49 -10.65 16.04 -18.30
N ALA A 50 -10.95 16.65 -19.46
CA ALA A 50 -9.95 17.13 -20.39
C ALA A 50 -9.09 18.29 -19.84
N THR A 51 -9.58 19.03 -18.83
CA THR A 51 -8.83 20.15 -18.23
C THR A 51 -7.63 19.68 -17.42
N ARG A 52 -7.67 18.44 -16.89
CA ARG A 52 -6.62 17.84 -16.05
C ARG A 52 -6.14 18.74 -14.91
N SER A 53 -7.01 19.62 -14.40
CA SER A 53 -6.69 20.52 -13.29
C SER A 53 -6.47 19.73 -12.00
N THR A 54 -5.74 20.31 -11.04
CA THR A 54 -5.56 19.72 -9.69
C THR A 54 -6.88 19.33 -9.04
N ALA A 55 -7.94 20.11 -9.23
CA ALA A 55 -9.27 19.79 -8.69
C ALA A 55 -9.89 18.55 -9.36
N VAL A 56 -9.71 18.38 -10.68
CA VAL A 56 -10.17 17.20 -11.42
C VAL A 56 -9.40 15.97 -10.97
N ILE A 57 -8.08 16.05 -10.87
CA ILE A 57 -7.22 14.95 -10.39
C ILE A 57 -7.59 14.59 -8.95
N ALA A 58 -7.78 15.58 -8.07
CA ALA A 58 -8.23 15.35 -6.71
C ALA A 58 -9.57 14.59 -6.65
N SER A 59 -10.49 14.92 -7.55
CA SER A 59 -11.79 14.25 -7.62
C SER A 59 -11.63 12.79 -8.05
N CYS A 60 -10.83 12.53 -9.10
CA CYS A 60 -10.52 11.17 -9.53
C CYS A 60 -9.86 10.35 -8.41
N VAL A 61 -8.84 10.89 -7.74
CA VAL A 61 -8.15 10.22 -6.63
C VAL A 61 -9.10 9.89 -5.49
N LEU A 62 -9.98 10.82 -5.09
CA LEU A 62 -10.98 10.56 -4.04
C LEU A 62 -12.02 9.52 -4.45
N LEU A 63 -12.46 9.52 -5.70
CA LEU A 63 -13.37 8.48 -6.20
C LEU A 63 -12.66 7.12 -6.28
N CYS A 64 -11.37 7.08 -6.64
CA CYS A 64 -10.52 5.90 -6.54
C CYS A 64 -10.49 5.37 -5.07
N VAL A 65 -10.35 6.25 -4.07
CA VAL A 65 -10.45 5.87 -2.62
C VAL A 65 -11.84 5.35 -2.25
N LEU A 66 -12.93 5.97 -2.73
CA LEU A 66 -14.30 5.52 -2.48
C LEU A 66 -14.53 4.08 -2.94
N GLU A 67 -14.02 3.74 -4.12
CA GLU A 67 -14.14 2.41 -4.70
C GLU A 67 -13.35 1.37 -3.91
N MET A 68 -12.13 1.72 -3.47
CA MET A 68 -11.34 0.85 -2.58
C MET A 68 -11.98 0.63 -1.22
N LEU A 69 -12.66 1.63 -0.68
CA LEU A 69 -13.42 1.53 0.57
C LEU A 69 -14.63 0.58 0.42
N SER A 70 -15.21 0.52 -0.77
CA SER A 70 -16.52 -0.10 -1.02
C SER A 70 -16.48 -1.52 -1.56
N SER A 71 -15.42 -1.88 -2.27
CA SER A 71 -15.45 -3.00 -3.21
C SER A 71 -14.16 -3.84 -3.15
N SER A 72 -14.23 -5.08 -3.66
CA SER A 72 -13.06 -5.93 -3.81
C SER A 72 -12.10 -5.39 -4.89
N PRO A 73 -10.81 -5.79 -4.88
CA PRO A 73 -9.80 -5.28 -5.81
C PRO A 73 -10.13 -5.33 -7.29
N LYS A 74 -10.84 -6.39 -7.72
CA LYS A 74 -11.28 -6.55 -9.12
C LYS A 74 -12.18 -5.41 -9.58
N ALA A 75 -12.93 -4.78 -8.69
CA ALA A 75 -13.88 -3.72 -9.02
C ALA A 75 -13.19 -2.36 -9.18
N TRP A 76 -12.17 -2.06 -8.36
CA TRP A 76 -11.54 -0.74 -8.34
C TRP A 76 -10.33 -0.60 -9.28
N GLN A 77 -9.78 -1.70 -9.81
CA GLN A 77 -8.63 -1.67 -10.73
C GLN A 77 -8.83 -0.72 -11.92
N ARG A 78 -10.00 -0.77 -12.58
CA ARG A 78 -10.30 0.10 -13.74
C ARG A 78 -10.26 1.59 -13.40
N HIS A 79 -10.71 1.96 -12.19
CA HIS A 79 -10.66 3.34 -11.74
C HIS A 79 -9.21 3.76 -11.46
N LEU A 80 -8.42 2.87 -10.85
CA LEU A 80 -7.01 3.10 -10.61
C LEU A 80 -6.23 3.29 -11.94
N ASP A 81 -6.51 2.48 -12.97
CA ASP A 81 -5.92 2.61 -14.31
C ASP A 81 -6.23 3.98 -14.95
N GLY A 82 -7.47 4.44 -14.82
CA GLY A 82 -7.90 5.76 -15.27
C GLY A 82 -7.20 6.89 -14.51
N CYS A 83 -7.14 6.80 -13.17
CA CYS A 83 -6.40 7.70 -12.29
C CYS A 83 -4.91 7.77 -12.70
N ALA A 84 -4.28 6.62 -12.98
CA ALA A 84 -2.88 6.52 -13.41
C ALA A 84 -2.62 7.22 -14.76
N THR A 85 -3.53 7.04 -15.72
CA THR A 85 -3.44 7.65 -17.05
C THR A 85 -3.54 9.17 -16.96
N LEU A 86 -4.43 9.69 -16.12
CA LEU A 86 -4.57 11.13 -15.90
C LEU A 86 -3.32 11.73 -15.24
N LEU A 87 -2.77 11.08 -14.21
CA LEU A 87 -1.55 11.52 -13.54
C LEU A 87 -0.34 11.52 -14.48
N GLN A 88 -0.20 10.51 -15.34
CA GLN A 88 0.89 10.47 -16.33
C GLN A 88 0.74 11.50 -17.45
N ALA A 89 -0.46 12.05 -17.66
CA ALA A 89 -0.71 13.10 -18.65
C ALA A 89 -0.37 14.51 -18.15
N VAL A 90 0.06 14.66 -16.90
CA VAL A 90 0.49 15.93 -16.29
C VAL A 90 1.86 15.75 -15.62
N PRO A 91 2.67 16.82 -15.47
CA PRO A 91 3.99 16.72 -14.86
C PRO A 91 3.93 16.64 -13.32
N ILE A 92 3.05 15.80 -12.76
CA ILE A 92 2.91 15.58 -11.32
C ILE A 92 3.76 14.39 -10.89
N HIS A 93 4.59 14.60 -9.87
CA HIS A 93 5.47 13.61 -9.26
C HIS A 93 5.54 13.80 -7.73
N GLY A 94 6.28 12.94 -7.05
CA GLY A 94 6.38 12.92 -5.58
C GLY A 94 7.02 14.14 -4.92
N PHE A 95 7.46 15.12 -5.69
CA PHE A 95 8.10 16.35 -5.23
C PHE A 95 7.49 17.61 -5.89
N SER A 96 6.30 17.52 -6.47
CA SER A 96 5.63 18.67 -7.13
C SER A 96 5.18 19.78 -6.16
N GLY A 97 5.29 19.56 -4.85
CA GLY A 97 4.81 20.48 -3.82
C GLY A 97 3.28 20.54 -3.71
N GLY A 98 2.82 21.22 -2.66
CA GLY A 98 1.40 21.54 -2.45
C GLY A 98 0.45 20.35 -2.55
N VAL A 99 -0.70 20.58 -3.16
CA VAL A 99 -1.77 19.58 -3.29
C VAL A 99 -1.40 18.50 -4.31
N ASP A 100 -0.71 18.83 -5.39
CA ASP A 100 -0.33 17.87 -6.43
C ASP A 100 0.57 16.76 -5.87
N GLN A 101 1.56 17.11 -5.04
CA GLN A 101 2.39 16.12 -4.32
C GLN A 101 1.57 15.25 -3.36
N ALA A 102 0.60 15.83 -2.64
CA ALA A 102 -0.26 15.07 -1.74
C ALA A 102 -1.14 14.07 -2.51
N LEU A 103 -1.70 14.49 -3.66
CA LEU A 103 -2.47 13.62 -4.56
C LEU A 103 -1.62 12.50 -5.13
N PHE A 104 -0.40 12.82 -5.56
CA PHE A 104 0.55 11.82 -6.06
C PHE A 104 0.81 10.73 -5.03
N TRP A 105 1.16 11.12 -3.79
CA TRP A 105 1.49 10.15 -2.73
C TRP A 105 0.29 9.38 -2.19
N CYS A 106 -0.92 9.95 -2.29
CA CYS A 106 -2.16 9.22 -2.06
C CYS A 106 -2.35 8.14 -3.13
N PHE A 107 -2.22 8.51 -4.41
CA PHE A 107 -2.31 7.56 -5.52
C PHE A 107 -1.22 6.49 -5.47
N ALA A 108 0.04 6.86 -5.23
CA ALA A 108 1.18 5.94 -5.17
C ALA A 108 0.98 4.81 -4.15
N ARG A 109 0.32 5.08 -3.02
CA ARG A 109 -0.02 4.05 -2.02
C ARG A 109 -1.14 3.12 -2.51
N MET A 110 -2.15 3.66 -3.20
CA MET A 110 -3.19 2.84 -3.85
C MET A 110 -2.59 1.95 -4.94
N ASP A 111 -1.68 2.52 -5.75
CA ASP A 111 -0.99 1.81 -6.82
C ASP A 111 -0.07 0.71 -6.28
N LEU A 112 0.72 1.01 -5.23
CA LEU A 112 1.50 0.00 -4.52
C LEU A 112 0.61 -1.12 -3.96
N ALA A 113 -0.52 -0.78 -3.33
CA ALA A 113 -1.46 -1.77 -2.84
C ALA A 113 -2.00 -2.64 -3.98
N GLY A 114 -2.35 -2.05 -5.14
CA GLY A 114 -2.77 -2.77 -6.34
C GLY A 114 -1.71 -3.75 -6.86
N GLY A 115 -0.46 -3.30 -6.98
CA GLY A 115 0.66 -4.16 -7.37
C GLY A 115 0.86 -5.34 -6.41
N LEU A 116 0.78 -5.10 -5.10
CA LEU A 116 0.88 -6.15 -4.08
C LEU A 116 -0.31 -7.12 -4.10
N ILE A 117 -1.52 -6.65 -4.39
CA ILE A 117 -2.73 -7.48 -4.46
C ILE A 117 -2.68 -8.39 -5.68
N SER A 118 -2.34 -7.82 -6.82
CA SER A 118 -2.40 -8.49 -8.12
C SER A 118 -1.13 -9.26 -8.45
N SER A 119 -0.09 -9.17 -7.61
CA SER A 119 1.27 -9.67 -7.90
C SER A 119 1.78 -9.11 -9.24
N THR A 120 1.64 -7.80 -9.42
CA THR A 120 2.08 -7.08 -10.63
C THR A 120 2.92 -5.85 -10.26
N LYS A 121 3.59 -5.26 -11.25
CA LYS A 121 4.20 -3.93 -11.10
C LYS A 121 3.13 -2.86 -10.81
N THR A 122 3.58 -1.73 -10.26
CA THR A 122 2.76 -0.51 -10.17
C THR A 122 2.42 0.00 -11.56
N LEU A 123 1.27 0.66 -11.68
CA LEU A 123 0.76 1.26 -12.91
C LEU A 123 1.65 2.41 -13.38
N ILE A 124 2.05 3.28 -12.46
CA ILE A 124 3.08 4.30 -12.72
C ILE A 124 4.43 3.72 -12.31
N PRO A 125 5.40 3.60 -13.23
CA PRO A 125 6.70 3.05 -12.89
C PRO A 125 7.43 3.90 -11.83
N PRO A 126 8.04 3.29 -10.79
CA PRO A 126 8.66 4.03 -9.69
C PRO A 126 9.75 5.01 -10.17
N ARG A 127 10.47 4.68 -11.25
CA ARG A 127 11.49 5.55 -11.86
C ARG A 127 10.98 6.94 -12.28
N VAL A 128 9.68 7.12 -12.52
CA VAL A 128 9.08 8.43 -12.87
C VAL A 128 8.39 9.12 -11.68
N TRP A 129 8.49 8.55 -10.47
CA TRP A 129 7.89 9.14 -9.26
C TRP A 129 8.70 10.34 -8.75
N THR A 130 9.90 10.52 -9.28
CA THR A 130 10.77 11.68 -9.02
C THR A 130 11.29 12.19 -10.35
N SER A 131 11.76 13.44 -10.38
CA SER A 131 12.41 14.03 -11.56
C SER A 131 13.87 13.56 -11.72
N GLU A 132 14.38 12.74 -10.81
CA GLU A 132 15.77 12.30 -10.78
C GLU A 132 16.00 11.10 -11.73
N PRO A 133 17.15 11.05 -12.44
CA PRO A 133 17.39 10.06 -13.48
C PRO A 133 17.81 8.67 -12.96
N SER A 134 18.17 8.57 -11.68
CA SER A 134 18.70 7.34 -11.07
C SER A 134 18.15 7.13 -9.66
N LEU A 135 18.15 5.88 -9.19
CA LEU A 135 17.76 5.54 -7.82
C LEU A 135 18.61 6.30 -6.79
N SER A 136 19.93 6.37 -6.99
CA SER A 136 20.85 7.08 -6.09
C SER A 136 20.54 8.58 -6.01
N SER A 137 20.28 9.22 -7.15
CA SER A 137 19.90 10.64 -7.22
C SER A 137 18.54 10.87 -6.53
N ALA A 138 17.56 10.01 -6.78
CA ALA A 138 16.25 10.05 -6.12
C ALA A 138 16.38 9.92 -4.59
N LEU A 139 17.19 8.98 -4.11
CA LEU A 139 17.44 8.81 -2.67
C LEU A 139 18.14 10.02 -2.05
N SER A 140 19.03 10.67 -2.79
CA SER A 140 19.66 11.93 -2.36
C SER A 140 18.63 13.07 -2.25
N LEU A 141 17.68 13.14 -3.18
CA LEU A 141 16.55 14.09 -3.14
C LEU A 141 15.63 13.86 -1.94
N PHE A 142 15.34 12.61 -1.57
CA PHE A 142 14.62 12.30 -0.33
C PHE A 142 15.42 12.75 0.91
N GLN A 143 16.73 12.51 0.94
CA GLN A 143 17.59 12.86 2.08
C GLN A 143 17.74 14.38 2.30
N SER A 144 17.59 15.19 1.24
CA SER A 144 17.65 16.65 1.37
C SER A 144 16.42 17.25 2.06
N HIS A 145 15.31 16.51 2.15
CA HIS A 145 14.08 16.94 2.79
C HIS A 145 13.84 16.20 4.11
N LYS A 146 13.90 16.93 5.22
CA LYS A 146 13.79 16.34 6.57
C LYS A 146 12.37 16.51 7.12
N SER A 147 11.48 15.57 6.80
CA SER A 147 10.17 15.46 7.46
C SER A 147 9.72 13.99 7.55
N CYS A 148 8.88 13.67 8.54
CA CYS A 148 8.37 12.31 8.71
C CYS A 148 7.63 11.81 7.46
N ASP A 149 6.85 12.69 6.81
CA ASP A 149 6.13 12.37 5.57
C ASP A 149 7.07 11.99 4.43
N VAL A 150 8.20 12.70 4.29
CA VAL A 150 9.21 12.38 3.27
C VAL A 150 9.84 11.02 3.53
N TYR A 151 10.16 10.68 4.79
CA TYR A 151 10.65 9.34 5.13
C TYR A 151 9.60 8.27 4.84
N ALA A 152 8.33 8.49 5.17
CA ALA A 152 7.25 7.56 4.86
C ALA A 152 7.03 7.39 3.34
N ASN A 153 7.19 8.46 2.57
CA ASN A 153 7.12 8.43 1.11
C ASN A 153 8.33 7.71 0.49
N GLN A 154 9.54 7.90 1.03
CA GLN A 154 10.75 7.25 0.56
C GLN A 154 10.64 5.72 0.66
N ILE A 155 10.10 5.19 1.76
CA ILE A 155 9.96 3.74 1.90
C ILE A 155 8.84 3.17 1.01
N VAL A 156 7.78 3.93 0.75
CA VAL A 156 6.76 3.57 -0.26
C VAL A 156 7.40 3.49 -1.66
N PHE A 157 8.24 4.46 -2.02
CA PHE A 157 9.00 4.48 -3.27
C PHE A 157 9.97 3.29 -3.39
N LEU A 158 10.74 3.00 -2.35
CA LEU A 158 11.62 1.82 -2.31
C LEU A 158 10.83 0.52 -2.45
N THR A 159 9.68 0.42 -1.76
CA THR A 159 8.82 -0.77 -1.86
C THR A 159 8.24 -0.93 -3.25
N ALA A 160 7.89 0.17 -3.94
CA ALA A 160 7.44 0.11 -5.32
C ALA A 160 8.55 -0.40 -6.26
N HIS A 161 9.81 0.01 -6.05
CA HIS A 161 10.95 -0.57 -6.76
C HIS A 161 11.18 -2.05 -6.43
N VAL A 162 10.95 -2.49 -5.19
CA VAL A 162 10.96 -3.91 -4.83
C VAL A 162 9.87 -4.66 -5.62
N VAL A 163 8.64 -4.15 -5.65
CA VAL A 163 7.55 -4.76 -6.42
C VAL A 163 7.86 -4.80 -7.92
N GLU A 164 8.47 -3.75 -8.48
CA GLU A 164 8.94 -3.72 -9.87
C GLU A 164 10.07 -4.74 -10.13
N LEU A 165 11.00 -4.94 -9.19
CA LEU A 165 12.04 -5.97 -9.30
C LEU A 165 11.45 -7.38 -9.37
N LEU A 166 10.45 -7.65 -8.52
CA LEU A 166 9.83 -8.98 -8.40
C LEU A 166 8.95 -9.35 -9.59
N HIS A 167 8.29 -8.37 -10.21
CA HIS A 167 7.29 -8.62 -11.26
C HIS A 167 7.63 -8.01 -12.63
N GLY A 168 8.72 -7.24 -12.73
CA GLY A 168 9.14 -6.57 -13.97
C GLY A 168 9.86 -7.48 -14.97
N SER A 169 10.23 -8.69 -14.56
CA SER A 169 11.03 -9.63 -15.36
C SER A 169 10.20 -10.60 -16.21
N VAL A 170 8.87 -10.58 -16.08
CA VAL A 170 7.97 -11.52 -16.80
C VAL A 170 7.52 -10.89 -18.12
N SER A 171 8.02 -11.41 -19.24
CA SER A 171 7.46 -11.12 -20.56
C SER A 171 6.06 -11.75 -20.69
N PRO A 172 5.03 -11.04 -21.22
CA PRO A 172 3.67 -11.57 -21.34
C PRO A 172 3.48 -12.80 -22.25
N ALA A 173 4.53 -13.25 -22.95
CA ALA A 173 4.44 -14.29 -23.96
C ALA A 173 4.46 -15.73 -23.40
N GLU A 174 4.81 -15.94 -22.13
CA GLU A 174 5.02 -17.30 -21.58
C GLU A 174 3.86 -17.83 -20.73
N THR A 175 2.75 -17.10 -20.61
CA THR A 175 1.64 -17.48 -19.70
C THR A 175 0.45 -18.19 -20.38
N ILE A 176 0.52 -18.50 -21.68
CA ILE A 176 -0.53 -19.27 -22.37
C ILE A 176 -0.03 -20.70 -22.62
N GLY A 177 -0.06 -21.52 -21.57
CA GLY A 177 -0.07 -22.98 -21.68
C GLY A 177 -1.51 -23.47 -21.88
N PRO A 178 -1.78 -24.55 -22.65
CA PRO A 178 -3.14 -24.93 -23.08
C PRO A 178 -4.10 -25.42 -21.98
N HIS A 179 -3.68 -25.47 -20.71
CA HIS A 179 -4.47 -26.03 -19.62
C HIS A 179 -4.52 -25.06 -18.43
N GLY A 180 -5.67 -24.37 -18.30
CA GLY A 180 -5.95 -23.34 -17.32
C GLY A 180 -5.95 -23.83 -15.87
N ARG A 181 -4.78 -23.84 -15.24
CA ARG A 181 -4.63 -23.80 -13.78
C ARG A 181 -3.93 -22.50 -13.40
N SER A 182 -4.63 -21.63 -12.68
CA SER A 182 -4.03 -20.48 -12.01
C SER A 182 -3.14 -21.01 -10.89
N GLY A 183 -1.83 -21.04 -11.13
CA GLY A 183 -0.83 -21.46 -10.17
C GLY A 183 -0.66 -20.40 -9.08
N THR A 184 -1.03 -20.78 -7.85
CA THR A 184 -0.59 -20.15 -6.60
C THR A 184 0.91 -19.88 -6.60
N GLY A 185 1.32 -18.70 -6.11
CA GLY A 185 2.70 -18.18 -6.12
C GLY A 185 3.80 -19.17 -5.74
N GLY A 186 4.32 -19.87 -6.74
CA GLY A 186 5.59 -20.59 -6.69
C GLY A 186 6.78 -19.67 -6.97
N PRO A 187 8.03 -20.15 -6.76
CA PRO A 187 9.24 -19.35 -6.94
C PRO A 187 9.36 -18.84 -8.38
N LEU A 188 9.85 -17.60 -8.52
CA LEU A 188 10.12 -16.89 -9.78
C LEU A 188 10.53 -17.83 -10.94
N PRO A 189 9.76 -17.91 -12.04
CA PRO A 189 10.25 -18.53 -13.26
C PRO A 189 11.18 -17.58 -14.03
N VAL A 190 12.34 -18.12 -14.43
CA VAL A 190 13.22 -17.70 -15.54
C VAL A 190 13.88 -16.32 -15.42
N ASP A 191 14.88 -16.22 -14.53
CA ASP A 191 16.30 -15.82 -14.78
C ASP A 191 17.05 -15.66 -13.43
N SER A 192 16.73 -16.53 -12.46
CA SER A 192 17.05 -16.40 -11.03
C SER A 192 18.56 -16.44 -10.71
N GLY A 193 19.41 -16.73 -11.71
CA GLY A 193 20.86 -16.73 -11.60
C GLY A 193 21.56 -15.52 -12.24
N SER A 194 20.83 -14.61 -12.89
CA SER A 194 21.43 -13.46 -13.57
C SER A 194 22.15 -12.54 -12.57
N PRO A 195 23.44 -12.23 -12.78
CA PRO A 195 24.19 -11.34 -11.89
C PRO A 195 23.55 -9.94 -11.79
N ASN A 196 22.78 -9.52 -12.80
CA ASN A 196 22.03 -8.26 -12.79
C ASN A 196 20.88 -8.29 -11.76
N LEU A 197 20.15 -9.40 -11.65
CA LEU A 197 19.05 -9.54 -10.69
C LEU A 197 19.58 -9.55 -9.25
N ALA A 198 20.65 -10.30 -8.99
CA ALA A 198 21.29 -10.34 -7.66
C ALA A 198 21.81 -8.95 -7.25
N GLY A 199 22.48 -8.23 -8.15
CA GLY A 199 22.99 -6.88 -7.87
C GLY A 199 21.86 -5.87 -7.58
N ARG A 200 20.79 -5.87 -8.38
CA ARG A 200 19.62 -4.99 -8.14
C ARG A 200 18.88 -5.34 -6.85
N TRP A 201 18.79 -6.63 -6.52
CA TRP A 201 18.23 -7.06 -5.24
C TRP A 201 19.09 -6.57 -4.07
N GLU A 202 20.42 -6.70 -4.16
CA GLU A 202 21.35 -6.24 -3.12
C GLU A 202 21.31 -4.71 -2.94
N GLU A 203 21.23 -3.95 -4.04
CA GLU A 203 21.07 -2.50 -4.02
C GLU A 203 19.79 -2.10 -3.27
N LEU A 204 18.64 -2.70 -3.60
CA LEU A 204 17.37 -2.40 -2.93
C LEU A 204 17.34 -2.88 -1.49
N ALA A 205 17.88 -4.05 -1.17
CA ALA A 205 17.99 -4.55 0.19
C ALA A 205 18.87 -3.63 1.05
N GLY A 206 20.00 -3.16 0.50
CA GLY A 206 20.85 -2.17 1.15
C GLY A 206 20.14 -0.83 1.38
N ALA A 207 19.37 -0.35 0.40
CA ALA A 207 18.64 0.91 0.52
C ALA A 207 17.49 0.84 1.55
N VAL A 208 16.75 -0.28 1.58
CA VAL A 208 15.67 -0.54 2.56
C VAL A 208 16.24 -0.63 3.97
N GLU A 209 17.35 -1.33 4.19
CA GLU A 209 18.00 -1.40 5.50
C GLU A 209 18.59 -0.04 5.91
N THR A 210 19.20 0.69 4.96
CA THR A 210 19.71 2.04 5.22
C THR A 210 18.60 3.00 5.65
N TRP A 211 17.41 2.91 5.04
CA TRP A 211 16.24 3.68 5.46
C TRP A 211 15.90 3.39 6.93
N TYR A 212 15.88 2.12 7.32
CA TYR A 212 15.60 1.74 8.70
C TYR A 212 16.68 2.28 9.64
N GLU A 213 17.97 2.07 9.36
CA GLU A 213 19.06 2.52 10.23
C GLU A 213 19.15 4.05 10.37
N ARG A 214 18.74 4.82 9.35
CA ARG A 214 18.86 6.28 9.31
C ARG A 214 17.57 7.05 9.58
N ARG A 215 16.47 6.35 9.89
CA ARG A 215 15.20 7.02 10.21
C ARG A 215 15.37 7.87 11.47
N PRO A 216 14.80 9.09 11.51
CA PRO A 216 14.95 9.98 12.66
C PRO A 216 14.15 9.44 13.86
N GLN A 217 14.38 10.00 15.06
CA GLN A 217 13.74 9.53 16.29
C GLN A 217 12.22 9.56 16.22
N GLU A 218 11.65 10.54 15.51
CA GLU A 218 10.21 10.67 15.29
C GLU A 218 9.63 9.52 14.44
N MET A 219 10.48 8.83 13.67
CA MET A 219 10.12 7.64 12.90
C MET A 219 10.38 6.34 13.68
N GLU A 220 10.84 6.41 14.93
CA GLU A 220 11.03 5.25 15.80
C GLU A 220 9.82 5.02 16.74
N PRO A 221 9.61 3.78 17.24
CA PRO A 221 8.59 3.56 18.25
C PRO A 221 8.93 4.32 19.53
N VAL A 222 7.95 5.02 20.10
CA VAL A 222 8.08 5.66 21.43
C VAL A 222 8.03 4.63 22.57
N PHE A 223 7.43 3.47 22.30
CA PHE A 223 7.30 2.38 23.25
C PHE A 223 7.39 1.04 22.52
N THR A 224 8.22 0.13 23.04
CA THR A 224 8.37 -1.24 22.52
C THR A 224 8.32 -2.24 23.65
N VAL A 225 7.40 -3.20 23.57
CA VAL A 225 7.38 -4.39 24.42
C VAL A 225 7.47 -5.62 23.53
N GLY A 226 8.34 -6.56 23.90
CA GLY A 226 8.51 -7.83 23.19
C GLY A 226 7.27 -8.72 23.27
N THR A 227 7.35 -9.90 22.65
CA THR A 227 6.31 -10.94 22.68
C THR A 227 6.36 -11.73 23.99
N GLY A 228 6.29 -11.05 25.14
CA GLY A 228 6.28 -11.71 26.45
C GLY A 228 5.01 -12.54 26.63
N ASP A 229 4.05 -12.02 27.39
CA ASP A 229 2.73 -12.66 27.56
C ASP A 229 1.79 -12.43 26.36
N THR A 230 2.21 -11.62 25.37
CA THR A 230 1.41 -11.27 24.19
C THR A 230 1.89 -11.98 22.93
N THR A 231 0.94 -12.38 22.07
CA THR A 231 1.20 -13.07 20.80
C THR A 231 2.06 -12.24 19.83
N PHE A 232 1.88 -10.91 19.84
CA PHE A 232 2.61 -9.96 18.98
C PHE A 232 3.31 -8.90 19.82
N PRO A 233 4.40 -8.30 19.31
CA PRO A 233 5.07 -7.20 20.00
C PRO A 233 4.18 -5.95 20.02
N THR A 234 4.26 -5.18 21.10
CA THR A 234 3.60 -3.87 21.20
C THR A 234 4.55 -2.78 20.73
N LEU A 235 4.08 -1.94 19.80
CA LEU A 235 4.87 -0.94 19.08
C LEU A 235 4.07 0.35 18.92
N LEU A 236 4.22 1.28 19.85
CA LEU A 236 3.53 2.56 19.79
C LEU A 236 4.41 3.58 19.05
N PHE A 237 3.82 4.32 18.11
CA PHE A 237 4.47 5.43 17.41
C PHE A 237 3.74 6.74 17.71
N SER A 238 4.47 7.85 17.64
CA SER A 238 3.94 9.17 17.95
C SER A 238 3.17 9.82 16.80
N ASN A 239 3.33 9.34 15.56
CA ASN A 239 2.74 9.98 14.39
C ASN A 239 2.38 8.99 13.26
N PRO A 240 1.41 9.33 12.39
CA PRO A 240 0.95 8.45 11.32
C PRO A 240 2.01 8.07 10.28
N ALA A 241 2.92 8.99 9.96
CA ALA A 241 4.00 8.74 9.01
C ALA A 241 4.95 7.66 9.52
N ALA A 242 5.27 7.67 10.82
CA ALA A 242 6.06 6.63 11.47
C ALA A 242 5.34 5.27 11.51
N ILE A 243 4.04 5.25 11.82
CA ILE A 243 3.22 4.03 11.80
C ILE A 243 3.26 3.40 10.40
N SER A 244 2.85 4.15 9.38
CA SER A 244 2.75 3.65 8.02
C SER A 244 4.12 3.33 7.42
N GLY A 245 5.10 4.21 7.60
CA GLY A 245 6.46 4.03 7.06
C GLY A 245 7.14 2.78 7.58
N ASN A 246 7.11 2.52 8.90
CA ASN A 246 7.74 1.32 9.47
C ASN A 246 7.02 0.04 9.03
N GLN A 247 5.69 0.06 8.90
CA GLN A 247 4.97 -1.10 8.40
C GLN A 247 5.30 -1.41 6.94
N VAL A 248 5.42 -0.38 6.10
CA VAL A 248 5.86 -0.52 4.71
C VAL A 248 7.31 -0.99 4.64
N TYR A 249 8.21 -0.51 5.51
CA TYR A 249 9.58 -1.03 5.63
C TYR A 249 9.59 -2.54 5.91
N HIS A 250 8.85 -3.00 6.94
CA HIS A 250 8.82 -4.42 7.26
C HIS A 250 8.23 -5.24 6.11
N THR A 251 7.27 -4.69 5.37
CA THR A 251 6.70 -5.33 4.18
C THR A 251 7.75 -5.46 3.07
N ALA A 252 8.50 -4.40 2.76
CA ALA A 252 9.57 -4.42 1.76
C ALA A 252 10.67 -5.43 2.11
N ALA A 253 11.15 -5.41 3.35
CA ALA A 253 12.17 -6.34 3.83
C ALA A 253 11.68 -7.79 3.78
N LEU A 254 10.43 -8.05 4.18
CA LEU A 254 9.83 -9.38 4.12
C LEU A 254 9.71 -9.89 2.68
N LEU A 255 9.27 -9.05 1.73
CA LEU A 255 9.24 -9.41 0.30
C LEU A 255 10.65 -9.71 -0.24
N LEU A 256 11.64 -8.86 0.05
CA LEU A 256 13.02 -9.10 -0.38
C LEU A 256 13.56 -10.42 0.15
N LEU A 257 13.29 -10.75 1.42
CA LEU A 257 13.71 -12.02 2.03
C LEU A 257 13.02 -13.24 1.39
N GLN A 258 11.72 -13.16 1.09
CA GLN A 258 10.97 -14.24 0.43
C GLN A 258 11.49 -14.54 -0.97
N TYR A 259 11.92 -13.50 -1.69
CA TYR A 259 12.32 -13.58 -3.10
C TYR A 259 13.82 -13.35 -3.30
N ARG A 260 14.65 -13.72 -2.31
CA ARG A 260 16.11 -13.56 -2.38
C ARG A 260 16.70 -14.42 -3.52
N PRO A 261 17.43 -13.83 -4.49
CA PRO A 261 18.17 -14.60 -5.49
C PRO A 261 19.27 -15.46 -4.83
N PRO A 262 19.54 -16.70 -5.31
CA PRO A 262 20.51 -17.60 -4.69
C PRO A 262 21.92 -17.02 -4.50
N ARG A 263 22.35 -16.12 -5.38
CA ARG A 263 23.68 -15.48 -5.35
C ARG A 263 23.73 -14.18 -4.55
N ALA A 264 22.58 -13.63 -4.16
CA ALA A 264 22.50 -12.36 -3.47
C ALA A 264 22.93 -12.48 -2.01
N ARG A 265 23.70 -11.52 -1.51
CA ARG A 265 24.18 -11.46 -0.13
C ARG A 265 23.18 -10.72 0.75
N LEU A 266 22.83 -11.32 1.88
CA LEU A 266 22.00 -10.67 2.88
C LEU A 266 22.75 -9.49 3.54
N PRO A 267 22.07 -8.38 3.84
CA PRO A 267 22.61 -7.34 4.71
C PRO A 267 23.06 -7.91 6.07
N PRO A 268 24.14 -7.39 6.70
CA PRO A 268 24.70 -7.97 7.93
C PRO A 268 23.74 -8.07 9.13
N LYS A 269 22.76 -7.16 9.23
CA LYS A 269 21.79 -7.11 10.34
C LYS A 269 20.39 -7.64 9.97
N SER A 270 20.32 -8.47 8.91
CA SER A 270 19.06 -9.03 8.43
C SER A 270 18.30 -9.76 9.54
N ARG A 271 17.01 -9.46 9.69
CA ARG A 271 16.11 -10.16 10.62
C ARG A 271 15.37 -11.28 9.89
N SER A 272 14.77 -12.19 10.65
CA SER A 272 14.02 -13.32 10.08
C SER A 272 12.68 -12.87 9.48
N LEU A 273 12.13 -13.68 8.55
CA LEU A 273 10.78 -13.49 8.00
C LEU A 273 9.72 -13.33 9.09
N LEU A 274 9.74 -14.21 10.09
CA LEU A 274 8.81 -14.16 11.23
C LEU A 274 8.94 -12.89 12.06
N TRP A 275 10.17 -12.35 12.20
CA TRP A 275 10.37 -11.10 12.91
C TRP A 275 9.68 -9.93 12.20
N HIS A 276 9.87 -9.80 10.87
CA HIS A 276 9.19 -8.76 10.09
C HIS A 276 7.67 -8.97 10.08
N ALA A 277 7.20 -10.20 9.90
CA ALA A 277 5.76 -10.53 9.89
C ALA A 277 5.08 -10.10 11.22
N ARG A 278 5.67 -10.47 12.37
CA ARG A 278 5.12 -10.10 13.68
C ARG A 278 5.15 -8.60 13.94
N ARG A 279 6.18 -7.89 13.45
CA ARG A 279 6.24 -6.41 13.52
C ARG A 279 5.10 -5.77 12.72
N ILE A 280 4.82 -6.25 11.51
CA ILE A 280 3.71 -5.72 10.69
C ILE A 280 2.38 -5.81 11.44
N ILE A 281 2.07 -6.98 12.01
CA ILE A 281 0.84 -7.19 12.78
C ILE A 281 0.84 -6.37 14.08
N GLY A 282 1.96 -6.38 14.82
CA GLY A 282 2.11 -5.63 16.07
C GLY A 282 1.92 -4.12 15.88
N ILE A 283 2.40 -3.55 14.77
CA ILE A 283 2.18 -2.13 14.43
C ILE A 283 0.70 -1.84 14.27
N SER A 284 -0.05 -2.66 13.52
CA SER A 284 -1.49 -2.44 13.33
C SER A 284 -2.30 -2.66 14.61
N LEU A 285 -1.90 -3.59 15.49
CA LEU A 285 -2.54 -3.82 16.78
C LEU A 285 -2.33 -2.66 17.76
N SER A 286 -1.12 -2.10 17.77
CA SER A 286 -0.70 -1.12 18.79
C SER A 286 -1.13 0.31 18.49
N ASN A 287 -1.55 0.61 17.26
CA ASN A 287 -1.88 1.96 16.82
C ASN A 287 -3.28 2.01 16.20
N THR A 288 -4.06 3.02 16.53
CA THR A 288 -5.49 3.14 16.16
C THR A 288 -5.77 4.20 15.09
N HIS A 289 -4.75 4.66 14.37
CA HIS A 289 -4.93 5.68 13.34
C HIS A 289 -5.57 5.07 12.08
N HIS A 290 -6.83 5.43 11.79
CA HIS A 290 -7.60 4.83 10.69
C HIS A 290 -6.92 4.98 9.32
N GLY A 291 -6.31 6.13 9.03
CA GLY A 291 -5.60 6.34 7.75
C GLY A 291 -4.32 5.50 7.59
N CYS A 292 -3.77 4.96 8.69
CA CYS A 292 -2.68 3.99 8.61
C CYS A 292 -3.24 2.59 8.36
N TRP A 293 -4.37 2.25 8.99
CA TRP A 293 -5.02 0.97 8.78
C TRP A 293 -5.46 0.74 7.34
N THR A 294 -5.94 1.76 6.62
CA THR A 294 -6.30 1.64 5.19
C THR A 294 -5.13 1.19 4.33
N ASN A 295 -3.89 1.56 4.71
CA ASN A 295 -2.66 1.16 4.01
C ASN A 295 -2.07 -0.16 4.56
N SER A 296 -2.61 -0.69 5.66
CA SER A 296 -2.07 -1.86 6.36
C SER A 296 -2.61 -3.20 5.88
N LEU A 297 -3.70 -3.20 5.11
CA LEU A 297 -4.42 -4.41 4.73
C LEU A 297 -3.52 -5.41 3.98
N GLN A 298 -2.76 -4.92 2.99
CA GLN A 298 -1.81 -5.77 2.27
C GLN A 298 -0.61 -6.20 3.10
N PRO A 299 0.07 -5.30 3.83
CA PRO A 299 1.06 -5.71 4.81
C PRO A 299 0.58 -6.84 5.73
N ILE A 300 -0.61 -6.70 6.33
CA ILE A 300 -1.19 -7.70 7.24
C ILE A 300 -1.38 -9.04 6.52
N TRP A 301 -1.94 -9.04 5.30
CA TRP A 301 -2.14 -10.27 4.53
C TRP A 301 -0.81 -10.96 4.20
N ILE A 302 0.19 -10.22 3.72
CA ILE A 302 1.51 -10.76 3.39
C ILE A 302 2.18 -11.35 4.64
N ALA A 303 2.12 -10.63 5.77
CA ALA A 303 2.64 -11.07 7.05
C ALA A 303 1.92 -12.33 7.56
N GLY A 304 0.59 -12.36 7.50
CA GLY A 304 -0.23 -13.48 7.96
C GLY A 304 0.07 -14.79 7.24
N ARG A 305 0.45 -14.74 5.96
CA ARG A 305 0.88 -15.92 5.19
C ARG A 305 2.17 -16.56 5.70
N CYS A 306 3.00 -15.81 6.43
CA CYS A 306 4.22 -16.30 7.06
C CYS A 306 3.98 -16.94 8.43
N LEU A 307 2.79 -16.80 9.01
CA LEU A 307 2.46 -17.24 10.36
C LEU A 307 1.60 -18.50 10.32
N SER A 308 1.81 -19.39 11.29
CA SER A 308 1.20 -20.73 11.31
C SER A 308 0.52 -21.07 12.63
N SER A 309 0.64 -20.23 13.67
CA SER A 309 -0.02 -20.48 14.96
C SER A 309 -1.52 -20.16 14.87
N PRO A 310 -2.42 -21.06 15.31
CA PRO A 310 -3.86 -20.78 15.38
C PRO A 310 -4.20 -19.52 16.19
N GLU A 311 -3.43 -19.25 17.24
CA GLU A 311 -3.60 -18.04 18.06
C GLU A 311 -3.17 -16.77 17.30
N GLU A 312 -2.08 -16.83 16.51
CA GLU A 312 -1.69 -15.72 15.63
C GLU A 312 -2.76 -15.46 14.56
N HIS A 313 -3.33 -16.53 13.99
CA HIS A 313 -4.40 -16.45 12.99
C HIS A 313 -5.64 -15.77 13.56
N ARG A 314 -6.10 -16.20 14.75
CA ARG A 314 -7.25 -15.61 15.43
C ARG A 314 -7.06 -14.11 15.66
N VAL A 315 -5.91 -13.70 16.20
CA VAL A 315 -5.60 -12.28 16.44
C VAL A 315 -5.58 -11.47 15.14
N ILE A 316 -5.10 -12.04 14.03
CA ILE A 316 -5.12 -11.35 12.73
C ILE A 316 -6.55 -11.18 12.20
N LEU A 317 -7.39 -12.22 12.31
CA LEU A 317 -8.79 -12.14 11.89
C LEU A 317 -9.56 -11.11 12.74
N ASP A 318 -9.32 -11.08 14.05
CA ASP A 318 -9.88 -10.09 14.98
C ASP A 318 -9.42 -8.67 14.62
N LEU A 319 -8.13 -8.50 14.29
CA LEU A 319 -7.58 -7.22 13.83
C LEU A 319 -8.24 -6.75 12.52
N LEU A 320 -8.41 -7.62 11.53
CA LEU A 320 -9.07 -7.27 10.28
C LEU A 320 -10.53 -6.87 10.52
N ALA A 321 -11.27 -7.66 11.31
CA ALA A 321 -12.65 -7.34 11.68
C ALA A 321 -12.76 -5.99 12.41
N ARG A 322 -11.82 -5.70 13.30
CA ARG A 322 -11.72 -4.41 13.98
C ARG A 322 -11.47 -3.26 13.01
N ILE A 323 -10.52 -3.41 12.08
CA ILE A 323 -10.23 -2.40 11.04
C ILE A 323 -11.50 -2.12 10.22
N GLU A 324 -12.21 -3.15 9.78
CA GLU A 324 -13.44 -2.97 8.99
C GLU A 324 -14.53 -2.26 9.78
N THR A 325 -14.74 -2.65 11.02
CA THR A 325 -15.77 -2.07 11.90
C THR A 325 -15.46 -0.61 12.24
N GLU A 326 -14.22 -0.30 12.62
CA GLU A 326 -13.85 1.04 13.10
C GLU A 326 -13.57 2.02 11.95
N SER A 327 -13.00 1.58 10.83
CA SER A 327 -12.64 2.47 9.71
C SER A 327 -13.67 2.50 8.58
N GLY A 328 -14.52 1.47 8.49
CA GLY A 328 -15.42 1.23 7.36
C GLY A 328 -14.75 0.55 6.14
N TRP A 329 -13.43 0.35 6.18
CA TRP A 329 -12.66 -0.22 5.08
C TRP A 329 -12.93 -1.71 4.90
N ALA A 330 -13.26 -2.15 3.70
CA ALA A 330 -13.54 -3.56 3.43
C ALA A 330 -12.28 -4.43 3.61
N THR A 331 -12.28 -5.31 4.60
CA THR A 331 -11.20 -6.26 4.90
C THR A 331 -11.65 -7.71 4.90
N LYS A 332 -12.95 -7.99 4.98
CA LYS A 332 -13.51 -9.36 5.03
C LYS A 332 -12.92 -10.28 3.97
N TRP A 333 -12.82 -9.80 2.72
CA TRP A 333 -12.24 -10.56 1.61
C TRP A 333 -10.79 -11.00 1.87
N ARG A 334 -9.98 -10.21 2.58
CA ARG A 334 -8.62 -10.64 2.99
C ARG A 334 -8.61 -11.58 4.17
N ALA A 335 -9.58 -11.46 5.07
CA ALA A 335 -9.76 -12.43 6.14
C ALA A 335 -10.11 -13.81 5.54
N ASP A 336 -11.00 -13.83 4.54
CA ASP A 336 -11.40 -15.04 3.82
C ASP A 336 -10.20 -15.63 3.04
N ASP A 337 -9.42 -14.80 2.32
CA ASP A 337 -8.18 -15.25 1.65
C ASP A 337 -7.17 -15.87 2.63
N LEU A 338 -7.03 -15.33 3.85
CA LEU A 338 -6.12 -15.88 4.85
C LEU A 338 -6.64 -17.22 5.41
N ARG A 339 -7.94 -17.35 5.65
CA ARG A 339 -8.53 -18.64 6.07
C ARG A 339 -8.29 -19.72 5.03
N GLU A 340 -8.51 -19.39 3.75
CA GLU A 340 -8.21 -20.31 2.64
C GLU A 340 -6.72 -20.68 2.63
N TRP A 341 -5.82 -19.69 2.74
CA TRP A 341 -4.38 -19.93 2.78
C TRP A 341 -3.93 -20.84 3.94
N TRP A 342 -4.54 -20.68 5.12
CA TRP A 342 -4.25 -21.50 6.30
C TRP A 342 -4.96 -22.86 6.30
N GLY A 343 -5.88 -23.10 5.36
CA GLY A 343 -6.68 -24.33 5.30
C GLY A 343 -7.74 -24.45 6.41
N VAL A 344 -8.24 -23.32 6.93
CA VAL A 344 -9.26 -23.28 7.98
C VAL A 344 -10.64 -23.02 7.35
N PRO A 345 -11.63 -23.94 7.48
CA PRO A 345 -12.99 -23.71 6.97
C PRO A 345 -13.74 -22.61 7.75
N GLU A 346 -14.81 -22.07 7.13
CA GLU A 346 -15.65 -20.97 7.67
C GLU A 346 -16.22 -21.22 9.08
#